data_AF-A0A7S4V8C7-F1
#
_entry.id   AF-A0A7S4V8C7-F1
#
_cell.length_a   1.000
_cell.length_b   1.000
_cell.length_c   1.000
_cell.angle_alpha   90.00
_cell.angle_beta   90.00
_cell.angle_gamma   90.00
#
_symmetry.space_group_name_H-M   'P 1'
#
loop_
_entity.id
_entity.type
_entity.pdbx_description
1 polymer ?
#
loop_
_entity_poly.entity_id
_entity_poly.type
_entity_poly.pdbx_seq_one_letter_code
_entity_poly.pdbx_strand_id
1 'polypeptide(L)'
;MSQLGGDGDGQASSQTDGQAGSQGSPDGRGSSGQRAMVNDFTAQRFALDAISAGVPKREVRKWVLDLSRDFYVVDDRSFERAWCELRDRWERNSRRQQRRQKREDFNSRGRVPLEAGAASSSEPATAARKRPREWSRAEGAACATAAREDVISCSCSYEQALAVRLVLAFGTGAVAAMAELQPSFGREALPLKGLARLVHPDKCPHPRAKEAFQRLAPALQNLR
;
A
#
# COMPACT_ATOMS: atom_id res chain seq x y z
N MET A 1 15.99 13.67 -47.19
CA MET A 1 14.71 13.42 -47.86
C MET A 1 14.06 12.22 -47.20
N SER A 2 12.95 12.43 -46.49
CA SER A 2 11.92 11.48 -46.00
C SER A 2 11.19 12.18 -44.83
N GLN A 3 10.08 12.88 -45.14
CA GLN A 3 8.68 12.51 -44.78
C GLN A 3 8.41 12.67 -43.27
N LEU A 4 7.89 13.80 -42.78
CA LEU A 4 6.49 14.31 -42.80
C LEU A 4 5.44 13.34 -42.23
N GLY A 5 4.70 13.80 -41.21
CA GLY A 5 3.38 13.31 -40.79
C GLY A 5 3.37 12.68 -39.39
N GLY A 6 2.54 13.09 -38.43
CA GLY A 6 1.47 14.08 -38.48
C GLY A 6 0.96 14.38 -37.07
N ASP A 7 0.55 15.63 -36.89
CA ASP A 7 -0.17 16.15 -35.74
C ASP A 7 -1.61 15.61 -35.75
N GLY A 8 -2.03 15.05 -34.62
CA GLY A 8 -3.37 14.52 -34.39
C GLY A 8 -4.03 15.23 -33.21
N ASP A 9 -4.40 16.49 -33.40
CA ASP A 9 -5.24 17.24 -32.47
C ASP A 9 -6.67 16.70 -32.49
N GLY A 10 -6.98 15.84 -31.51
CA GLY A 10 -8.34 15.38 -31.23
C GLY A 10 -9.07 16.32 -30.29
N GLN A 11 -9.58 17.44 -30.82
CA GLN A 11 -10.61 18.24 -30.17
C GLN A 11 -11.93 17.45 -30.11
N ALA A 12 -12.39 17.10 -28.91
CA ALA A 12 -13.75 16.67 -28.67
C ALA A 12 -14.44 17.64 -27.71
N SER A 13 -14.97 18.71 -28.31
CA SER A 13 -15.92 19.63 -27.70
C SER A 13 -17.28 18.94 -27.56
N SER A 14 -17.70 18.66 -26.32
CA SER A 14 -19.09 18.32 -26.04
C SER A 14 -19.69 19.40 -25.15
N GLN A 15 -20.13 20.44 -25.84
CA GLN A 15 -20.94 21.53 -25.32
C GLN A 15 -22.39 21.05 -25.28
N THR A 16 -22.92 20.76 -24.09
CA THR A 16 -24.35 20.52 -23.89
C THR A 16 -24.95 21.73 -23.18
N ASP A 17 -25.32 22.71 -23.99
CA ASP A 17 -26.27 23.75 -23.62
C ASP A 17 -27.66 23.10 -23.48
N GLY A 18 -28.20 23.11 -22.26
CA GLY A 18 -29.42 22.39 -21.89
C GLY A 18 -30.22 23.13 -20.84
N GLN A 19 -30.83 24.23 -21.27
CA GLN A 19 -32.19 24.61 -20.92
C GLN A 19 -32.48 25.10 -19.49
N ALA A 20 -32.50 26.43 -19.37
CA ALA A 20 -33.23 27.16 -18.36
C ALA A 20 -34.75 26.90 -18.46
N GLY A 21 -35.42 26.77 -17.32
CA GLY A 21 -36.87 26.91 -17.23
C GLY A 21 -37.54 26.01 -16.20
N SER A 22 -37.53 26.43 -14.93
CA SER A 22 -38.71 26.28 -14.07
C SER A 22 -38.55 27.10 -12.79
N GLN A 23 -39.00 28.36 -12.87
CA GLN A 23 -39.49 29.10 -11.71
C GLN A 23 -40.87 28.53 -11.38
N GLY A 24 -40.98 27.89 -10.22
CA GLY A 24 -42.23 27.30 -9.76
C GLY A 24 -42.24 27.05 -8.26
N SER A 25 -42.75 28.04 -7.54
CA SER A 25 -43.38 27.97 -6.21
C SER A 25 -42.51 27.77 -4.96
N PRO A 26 -42.33 28.84 -4.16
CA PRO A 26 -42.05 28.75 -2.74
C PRO A 26 -43.38 28.54 -2.00
N ASP A 27 -43.47 27.50 -1.17
CA ASP A 27 -44.32 27.35 0.02
C ASP A 27 -44.74 25.89 0.23
N GLY A 28 -43.77 25.10 0.69
CA GLY A 28 -43.97 23.76 1.24
C GLY A 28 -43.50 23.73 2.68
N ARG A 29 -44.34 24.26 3.58
CA ARG A 29 -44.19 24.21 5.03
C ARG A 29 -43.85 22.79 5.52
N GLY A 30 -42.76 22.68 6.30
CA GLY A 30 -42.62 21.65 7.32
C GLY A 30 -42.24 20.24 6.85
N SER A 31 -41.13 20.07 6.12
CA SER A 31 -40.42 18.78 6.16
C SER A 31 -39.74 18.68 7.52
N SER A 32 -40.48 18.21 8.51
CA SER A 32 -39.97 17.88 9.84
C SER A 32 -38.92 16.77 9.70
N GLY A 33 -37.67 17.20 9.58
CA GLY A 33 -36.46 16.47 9.93
C GLY A 33 -36.50 14.98 9.65
N GLN A 34 -36.47 14.58 8.38
CA GLN A 34 -35.83 13.31 8.03
C GLN A 34 -34.36 13.46 8.40
N ARG A 35 -34.09 13.17 9.68
CA ARG A 35 -32.76 12.99 10.25
C ARG A 35 -32.10 11.98 9.32
N ALA A 36 -31.21 12.46 8.44
CA ALA A 36 -30.61 11.64 7.42
C ALA A 36 -29.98 10.44 8.13
N MET A 37 -30.64 9.29 8.01
CA MET A 37 -30.17 8.04 8.56
C MET A 37 -29.22 7.47 7.51
N VAL A 38 -28.07 7.01 7.96
CA VAL A 38 -27.15 6.22 7.14
C VAL A 38 -27.94 5.08 6.50
N ASN A 39 -27.77 4.87 5.20
CA ASN A 39 -28.46 3.78 4.53
C ASN A 39 -28.02 2.43 5.12
N ASP A 40 -28.97 1.57 5.48
CA ASP A 40 -28.69 0.24 6.05
C ASP A 40 -27.78 -0.59 5.14
N PHE A 41 -27.95 -0.44 3.81
CA PHE A 41 -27.10 -1.08 2.82
C PHE A 41 -25.63 -0.61 2.91
N THR A 42 -25.40 0.67 3.16
CA THR A 42 -24.06 1.24 3.36
C THR A 42 -23.42 0.61 4.59
N ALA A 43 -24.12 0.62 5.73
CA ALA A 43 -23.63 -0.01 6.95
C ALA A 43 -23.35 -1.51 6.79
N GLN A 44 -24.24 -2.24 6.09
CA GLN A 44 -24.07 -3.66 5.81
C GLN A 44 -22.86 -3.94 4.91
N ARG A 45 -22.64 -3.14 3.86
CA ARG A 45 -21.49 -3.27 2.96
C ARG A 45 -20.17 -3.15 3.72
N PHE A 46 -20.04 -2.12 4.55
CA PHE A 46 -18.84 -1.89 5.36
C PHE A 46 -18.64 -2.95 6.44
N ALA A 47 -19.73 -3.44 7.04
CA ALA A 47 -19.66 -4.54 8.00
C ALA A 47 -19.15 -5.84 7.36
N LEU A 48 -19.62 -6.19 6.18
CA LEU A 48 -19.15 -7.37 5.44
C LEU A 48 -17.69 -7.23 5.03
N ASP A 49 -17.28 -6.06 4.55
CA ASP A 49 -15.89 -5.79 4.19
C ASP A 49 -14.94 -5.93 5.40
N ALA A 50 -15.32 -5.42 6.57
CA ALA A 50 -14.56 -5.57 7.81
C ALA A 50 -14.45 -7.04 8.25
N ILE A 51 -15.52 -7.83 8.11
CA ILE A 51 -15.49 -9.28 8.43
C ILE A 51 -14.54 -10.01 7.48
N SER A 52 -14.57 -9.70 6.18
CA SER A 52 -13.64 -10.26 5.18
C SER A 52 -12.17 -9.88 5.48
N ALA A 53 -11.94 -8.71 6.06
CA ALA A 53 -10.62 -8.28 6.53
C ALA A 53 -10.16 -8.96 7.84
N GLY A 54 -10.98 -9.84 8.43
CA GLY A 54 -10.66 -10.59 9.64
C GLY A 54 -11.01 -9.85 10.94
N VAL A 55 -11.80 -8.78 10.89
CA VAL A 55 -12.30 -8.12 12.10
C VAL A 55 -13.33 -9.02 12.79
N PRO A 56 -13.21 -9.29 14.10
CA PRO A 56 -14.18 -10.12 14.82
C PRO A 56 -15.60 -9.56 14.74
N LYS A 57 -16.60 -10.42 14.46
CA LYS A 57 -18.02 -10.01 14.32
C LYS A 57 -18.54 -9.21 15.51
N ARG A 58 -18.08 -9.52 16.73
CA ARG A 58 -18.44 -8.77 17.96
C ARG A 58 -18.01 -7.31 17.92
N GLU A 59 -16.84 -7.06 17.32
CA GLU A 59 -16.24 -5.73 17.22
C GLU A 59 -16.96 -4.92 16.14
N VAL A 60 -17.23 -5.55 14.99
CA VAL A 60 -18.03 -4.94 13.90
C VAL A 60 -19.42 -4.55 14.39
N ARG A 61 -20.11 -5.43 15.13
CA ARG A 61 -21.43 -5.11 15.73
C ARG A 61 -21.35 -3.91 16.68
N LYS A 62 -20.30 -3.84 17.49
CA LYS A 62 -20.06 -2.72 18.39
C LYS A 62 -19.89 -1.42 17.61
N TRP A 63 -19.09 -1.41 16.53
CA TRP A 63 -18.87 -0.21 15.71
C TRP A 63 -20.15 0.27 15.04
N VAL A 64 -20.97 -0.63 14.49
CA VAL A 64 -22.27 -0.25 13.91
C VAL A 64 -23.16 0.41 14.96
N LEU A 65 -23.24 -0.15 16.17
CA LEU A 65 -24.02 0.43 17.26
C LEU A 65 -23.46 1.79 17.72
N ASP A 66 -22.14 1.90 17.86
CA ASP A 66 -21.48 3.14 18.28
C ASP A 66 -21.73 4.25 17.24
N LEU A 67 -21.57 3.96 15.95
CA LEU A 67 -21.80 4.93 14.86
C LEU A 67 -23.29 5.25 14.66
N SER A 68 -24.21 4.31 14.89
CA SER A 68 -25.65 4.58 14.83
C SER A 68 -26.14 5.53 15.93
N ARG A 69 -25.37 5.65 17.02
CA ARG A 69 -25.65 6.53 18.16
C ARG A 69 -24.86 7.83 18.10
N ASP A 70 -23.89 7.94 17.19
CA ASP A 70 -23.03 9.09 17.10
C ASP A 70 -23.76 10.27 16.45
N PHE A 71 -23.84 11.39 17.16
CA PHE A 71 -24.48 12.61 16.68
C PHE A 71 -23.73 13.24 15.50
N TYR A 72 -22.46 12.92 15.31
CA TYR A 72 -21.63 13.46 14.22
C TYR A 72 -21.77 12.70 12.90
N VAL A 73 -22.46 11.55 12.90
CA VAL A 73 -22.73 10.76 11.70
C VAL A 73 -24.11 11.13 11.16
N VAL A 74 -24.12 11.97 10.12
CA VAL A 74 -25.35 12.56 9.57
C VAL A 74 -25.65 12.01 8.17
N ASP A 75 -24.66 11.47 7.48
CA ASP A 75 -24.79 10.97 6.11
C ASP A 75 -23.86 9.78 5.85
N ASP A 76 -24.03 9.14 4.69
CA ASP A 76 -23.21 7.98 4.30
C ASP A 76 -21.71 8.33 4.23
N ARG A 77 -21.35 9.58 3.91
CA ARG A 77 -19.95 10.03 3.80
C ARG A 77 -19.29 10.20 5.17
N SER A 78 -19.98 10.77 6.13
CA SER A 78 -19.52 10.90 7.52
C SER A 78 -19.42 9.52 8.18
N PHE A 79 -20.37 8.62 7.90
CA PHE A 79 -20.29 7.21 8.31
C PHE A 79 -19.05 6.53 7.72
N GLU A 80 -18.79 6.64 6.41
CA GLU A 80 -17.63 6.06 5.75
C GLU A 80 -16.31 6.54 6.35
N ARG A 81 -16.18 7.85 6.61
CA ARG A 81 -14.98 8.40 7.26
C ARG A 81 -14.78 7.83 8.66
N ALA A 82 -15.82 7.87 9.50
CA ALA A 82 -15.76 7.34 10.86
C ALA A 82 -15.46 5.83 10.88
N TRP A 83 -16.02 5.08 9.93
CA TRP A 83 -15.75 3.66 9.75
C TRP A 83 -14.29 3.38 9.41
N CYS A 84 -13.73 4.11 8.44
CA CYS A 84 -12.32 3.99 8.06
C CYS A 84 -11.39 4.28 9.23
N GLU A 85 -11.69 5.31 10.04
CA GLU A 85 -10.91 5.63 11.24
C GLU A 85 -10.94 4.51 12.30
N LEU A 86 -12.11 3.91 12.54
CA LEU A 86 -12.26 2.78 13.46
C LEU A 86 -11.46 1.57 12.98
N ARG A 87 -11.52 1.26 11.68
CA ARG A 87 -10.76 0.18 11.07
C ARG A 87 -9.25 0.42 11.21
N ASP A 88 -8.76 1.59 10.86
CA ASP A 88 -7.33 1.94 10.97
C ASP A 88 -6.83 1.87 12.42
N ARG A 89 -7.67 2.28 13.37
CA ARG A 89 -7.37 2.18 14.81
C ARG A 89 -7.29 0.71 15.23
N TRP A 90 -8.23 -0.11 14.80
CA TRP A 90 -8.22 -1.54 15.09
C TRP A 90 -7.01 -2.24 14.47
N GLU A 91 -6.67 -1.97 13.20
CA GLU A 91 -5.51 -2.59 12.55
C GLU A 91 -4.21 -2.24 13.27
N ARG A 92 -4.04 -0.97 13.69
CA ARG A 92 -2.89 -0.54 14.50
C ARG A 92 -2.85 -1.27 15.85
N ASN A 93 -3.99 -1.41 16.52
CA ASN A 93 -4.07 -2.11 17.81
C ASN A 93 -3.83 -3.62 17.66
N SER A 94 -4.38 -4.25 16.64
CA SER A 94 -4.19 -5.67 16.31
C SER A 94 -2.72 -5.96 16.02
N ARG A 95 -2.05 -5.15 15.18
CA ARG A 95 -0.60 -5.26 14.93
C ARG A 95 0.23 -5.08 16.21
N ARG A 96 -0.17 -4.16 17.09
CA ARG A 96 0.49 -3.96 18.40
C ARG A 96 0.31 -5.19 19.30
N GLN A 97 -0.89 -5.76 19.37
CA GLN A 97 -1.17 -6.97 20.15
C GLN A 97 -0.39 -8.18 19.62
N GLN A 98 -0.36 -8.41 18.30
CA GLN A 98 0.44 -9.46 17.68
C GLN A 98 1.94 -9.31 18.00
N ARG A 99 2.46 -8.08 17.98
CA ARG A 99 3.85 -7.81 18.38
C ARG A 99 4.12 -8.10 19.85
N ARG A 100 3.15 -7.83 20.74
CA ARG A 100 3.25 -8.15 22.17
C ARG A 100 3.24 -9.66 22.38
N GLN A 101 2.28 -10.37 21.78
CA GLN A 101 2.22 -11.83 21.83
C GLN A 101 3.52 -12.48 21.33
N LYS A 102 4.06 -12.02 20.19
CA LYS A 102 5.34 -12.54 19.69
C LYS A 102 6.52 -12.31 20.64
N ARG A 103 6.52 -11.20 21.38
CA ARG A 103 7.55 -10.92 22.42
C ARG A 103 7.37 -11.81 23.63
N GLU A 104 6.14 -12.04 24.06
CA GLU A 104 5.81 -12.96 25.16
C GLU A 104 6.18 -14.40 24.80
N ASP A 105 5.85 -14.85 23.58
CA ASP A 105 6.25 -16.18 23.08
C ASP A 105 7.77 -16.34 23.03
N PHE A 106 8.50 -15.32 22.56
CA PHE A 106 9.95 -15.33 22.53
C PHE A 106 10.55 -15.36 23.95
N ASN A 107 10.02 -14.55 24.87
CA ASN A 107 10.46 -14.55 26.26
C ASN A 107 10.15 -15.88 26.96
N SER A 108 9.02 -16.50 26.63
CA SER A 108 8.58 -17.78 27.21
C SER A 108 9.42 -18.96 26.69
N ARG A 109 9.88 -18.90 25.43
CA ARG A 109 10.77 -19.92 24.83
C ARG A 109 12.27 -19.67 25.07
N GLY A 110 12.66 -18.44 25.36
CA GLY A 110 14.06 -18.01 25.46
C GLY A 110 14.74 -18.27 26.81
N ARG A 111 14.04 -18.81 27.81
CA ARG A 111 14.65 -19.20 29.09
C ARG A 111 15.26 -20.61 29.01
N VAL A 112 16.16 -20.82 28.05
CA VAL A 112 17.06 -21.98 28.08
C VAL A 112 18.24 -21.58 28.97
N PRO A 113 18.55 -22.32 30.05
CA PRO A 113 19.73 -22.05 30.88
C PRO A 113 20.98 -22.09 29.99
N LEU A 114 21.63 -20.93 29.87
CA LEU A 114 22.87 -20.78 29.13
C LEU A 114 23.98 -21.46 29.94
N GLU A 115 24.26 -22.73 29.64
CA GLU A 115 25.49 -23.40 30.08
C GLU A 115 26.68 -22.68 29.43
N ALA A 116 27.57 -22.19 30.29
CA ALA A 116 28.73 -21.39 29.93
C ALA A 116 29.79 -22.26 29.23
N GLY A 117 29.74 -22.34 27.90
CA GLY A 117 30.76 -22.98 27.06
C GLY A 117 31.57 -21.94 26.30
N ALA A 118 32.71 -21.54 26.87
CA ALA A 118 33.75 -20.77 26.21
C ALA A 118 34.43 -21.58 25.10
N ALA A 119 34.74 -20.97 23.96
CA ALA A 119 36.08 -21.02 23.36
C ALA A 119 36.14 -20.17 22.08
N SER A 120 37.02 -19.18 22.17
CA SER A 120 37.58 -18.35 21.13
C SER A 120 38.10 -19.16 19.94
N SER A 121 37.86 -18.69 18.72
CA SER A 121 38.75 -18.93 17.58
C SER A 121 38.62 -17.78 16.58
N SER A 122 39.65 -16.94 16.60
CA SER A 122 39.93 -15.86 15.66
C SER A 122 40.53 -16.45 14.38
N GLU A 123 39.89 -16.23 13.24
CA GLU A 123 40.43 -16.59 11.92
C GLU A 123 40.64 -15.37 11.01
N PRO A 124 41.57 -15.47 10.03
CA PRO A 124 42.27 -14.32 9.45
C PRO A 124 41.57 -13.68 8.25
N ALA A 125 41.88 -12.39 8.07
CA ALA A 125 41.36 -11.49 7.05
C ALA A 125 41.76 -11.91 5.63
N THR A 126 40.86 -12.59 4.92
CA THR A 126 40.94 -12.80 3.47
C THR A 126 40.15 -11.72 2.74
N ALA A 127 40.70 -11.28 1.60
CA ALA A 127 40.24 -10.15 0.79
C ALA A 127 38.71 -10.04 0.71
N ALA A 128 38.18 -8.97 1.31
CA ALA A 128 36.76 -8.69 1.45
C ALA A 128 36.11 -8.48 0.08
N ARG A 129 35.66 -9.58 -0.54
CA ARG A 129 34.54 -9.54 -1.46
C ARG A 129 33.45 -8.77 -0.72
N LYS A 130 33.16 -7.54 -1.16
CA LYS A 130 32.10 -6.70 -0.57
C LYS A 130 30.86 -7.56 -0.55
N ARG A 131 30.56 -8.13 0.61
CA ARG A 131 29.37 -8.97 0.79
C ARG A 131 28.21 -8.11 0.34
N PRO A 132 27.26 -8.66 -0.45
CA PRO A 132 26.05 -7.95 -0.80
C PRO A 132 25.53 -7.30 0.47
N ARG A 133 25.48 -5.97 0.49
CA ARG A 133 25.13 -5.21 1.69
C ARG A 133 23.75 -5.72 2.09
N GLU A 134 23.69 -6.39 3.23
CA GLU A 134 22.44 -6.97 3.73
C GLU A 134 21.48 -5.79 3.89
N TRP A 135 20.39 -5.80 3.13
CA TRP A 135 19.49 -4.65 3.08
C TRP A 135 18.86 -4.48 4.46
N SER A 136 18.88 -3.26 4.99
CA SER A 136 18.27 -3.00 6.30
C SER A 136 16.76 -2.85 6.14
N ARG A 137 16.00 -3.53 6.99
CA ARG A 137 14.54 -3.40 7.05
C ARG A 137 14.08 -1.94 7.22
N ALA A 138 14.88 -1.11 7.88
CA ALA A 138 14.62 0.32 8.04
C ALA A 138 14.75 1.08 6.70
N GLU A 139 15.77 0.78 5.91
CA GLU A 139 15.96 1.38 4.58
C GLU A 139 14.84 0.93 3.62
N GLY A 140 14.39 -0.33 3.70
CA GLY A 140 13.23 -0.82 2.95
C GLY A 140 11.92 -0.10 3.34
N ALA A 141 11.71 0.17 4.62
CA ALA A 141 10.57 0.95 5.09
C ALA A 141 10.61 2.40 4.57
N ALA A 142 11.78 3.03 4.53
CA ALA A 142 11.95 4.36 3.94
C ALA A 142 11.60 4.37 2.44
N CYS A 143 12.03 3.34 1.70
CA CYS A 143 11.65 3.17 0.29
C CYS A 143 10.13 3.02 0.12
N ALA A 144 9.46 2.31 1.02
CA ALA A 144 8.00 2.15 0.99
C ALA A 144 7.26 3.47 1.24
N THR A 145 7.72 4.30 2.18
CA THR A 145 7.15 5.63 2.40
C THR A 145 7.32 6.50 1.16
N ALA A 146 8.53 6.57 0.61
CA ALA A 146 8.81 7.35 -0.60
C ALA A 146 7.99 6.86 -1.80
N ALA A 147 7.78 5.55 -1.94
CA ALA A 147 6.93 5.00 -2.99
C ALA A 147 5.46 5.44 -2.87
N ARG A 148 4.95 5.70 -1.66
CA ARG A 148 3.60 6.25 -1.48
C ARG A 148 3.52 7.70 -1.95
N GLU A 149 4.56 8.48 -1.69
CA GLU A 149 4.68 9.86 -2.19
C GLU A 149 4.79 9.88 -3.73
N ASP A 150 5.51 8.91 -4.31
CA ASP A 150 5.60 8.74 -5.75
C ASP A 150 4.26 8.40 -6.39
N VAL A 151 3.42 7.58 -5.76
CA VAL A 151 2.07 7.28 -6.27
C VAL A 151 1.17 8.53 -6.30
N ILE A 152 1.40 9.48 -5.38
CA ILE A 152 0.64 10.73 -5.36
C ILE A 152 1.13 11.68 -6.46
N SER A 153 2.44 11.72 -6.70
CA SER A 153 3.07 12.65 -7.66
C SER A 153 3.19 12.11 -9.08
N CYS A 154 3.17 10.79 -9.24
CA CYS A 154 3.36 10.07 -10.50
C CYS A 154 2.17 9.14 -10.76
N SER A 155 1.77 8.98 -12.01
CA SER A 155 0.68 8.09 -12.41
C SER A 155 1.04 6.59 -12.45
N CYS A 156 1.93 6.13 -11.57
CA CYS A 156 2.39 4.73 -11.51
C CYS A 156 1.74 3.96 -10.36
N SER A 157 1.67 2.63 -10.46
CA SER A 157 1.16 1.81 -9.35
C SER A 157 2.15 1.80 -8.17
N TYR A 158 1.66 1.58 -6.95
CA TYR A 158 2.51 1.49 -5.76
C TYR A 158 3.60 0.42 -5.90
N GLU A 159 3.29 -0.70 -6.54
CA GLU A 159 4.23 -1.79 -6.80
C GLU A 159 5.37 -1.36 -7.72
N GLN A 160 5.04 -0.62 -8.78
CA GLN A 160 6.02 -0.05 -9.70
C GLN A 160 6.90 0.99 -9.02
N ALA A 161 6.30 1.94 -8.28
CA ALA A 161 7.03 2.95 -7.51
C ALA A 161 7.98 2.31 -6.49
N LEU A 162 7.50 1.31 -5.75
CA LEU A 162 8.29 0.56 -4.78
C LEU A 162 9.43 -0.20 -5.45
N ALA A 163 9.17 -0.87 -6.57
CA ALA A 163 10.19 -1.56 -7.36
C ALA A 163 11.32 -0.60 -7.76
N VAL A 164 10.96 0.58 -8.29
CA VAL A 164 11.93 1.61 -8.69
C VAL A 164 12.75 2.08 -7.48
N ARG A 165 12.11 2.43 -6.36
CA ARG A 165 12.80 2.88 -5.13
C ARG A 165 13.76 1.82 -4.58
N LEU A 166 13.32 0.56 -4.51
CA LEU A 166 14.14 -0.54 -4.01
C LEU A 166 15.33 -0.83 -4.94
N VAL A 167 15.13 -0.83 -6.27
CA VAL A 167 16.22 -1.05 -7.23
C VAL A 167 17.25 0.07 -7.18
N LEU A 168 16.81 1.31 -7.01
CA LEU A 168 17.72 2.45 -6.87
C LEU A 168 18.50 2.43 -5.55
N ALA A 169 17.92 1.90 -4.48
CA ALA A 169 18.61 1.76 -3.19
C ALA A 169 19.54 0.54 -3.13
N PHE A 170 19.08 -0.61 -3.65
CA PHE A 170 19.69 -1.92 -3.38
C PHE A 170 20.14 -2.69 -4.63
N GLY A 171 19.87 -2.18 -5.84
CA GLY A 171 20.17 -2.88 -7.08
C GLY A 171 19.45 -4.22 -7.17
N THR A 172 20.21 -5.31 -7.38
CA THR A 172 19.67 -6.68 -7.44
C THR A 172 19.13 -7.18 -6.09
N GLY A 173 19.59 -6.62 -4.97
CA GLY A 173 19.08 -6.93 -3.63
C GLY A 173 17.60 -6.56 -3.44
N ALA A 174 17.05 -5.73 -4.34
CA ALA A 174 15.65 -5.34 -4.35
C ALA A 174 14.69 -6.54 -4.45
N VAL A 175 15.10 -7.66 -5.05
CA VAL A 175 14.27 -8.88 -5.13
C VAL A 175 13.93 -9.40 -3.73
N ALA A 176 14.92 -9.54 -2.86
CA ALA A 176 14.73 -9.99 -1.49
C ALA A 176 13.92 -8.97 -0.66
N ALA A 177 14.23 -7.67 -0.83
CA ALA A 177 13.52 -6.60 -0.14
C ALA A 177 12.04 -6.52 -0.51
N MET A 178 11.71 -6.70 -1.80
CA MET A 178 10.34 -6.69 -2.29
C MET A 178 9.53 -7.87 -1.74
N ALA A 179 10.13 -9.07 -1.70
CA ALA A 179 9.48 -10.25 -1.13
C ALA A 179 9.13 -10.09 0.36
N GLU A 180 9.97 -9.39 1.14
CA GLU A 180 9.66 -9.12 2.55
C GLU A 180 8.59 -8.04 2.73
N LEU A 181 8.60 -6.98 1.92
CA LEU A 181 7.68 -5.85 2.07
C LEU A 181 6.29 -6.11 1.49
N GLN A 182 6.17 -6.96 0.48
CA GLN A 182 4.90 -7.30 -0.16
C GLN A 182 4.67 -8.82 -0.20
N PRO A 183 4.23 -9.43 0.91
CA PRO A 183 3.90 -10.86 0.94
C PRO A 183 2.67 -11.21 0.07
N SER A 184 1.93 -10.21 -0.41
CA SER A 184 0.75 -10.33 -1.28
C SER A 184 1.07 -10.90 -2.66
N PHE A 185 2.32 -10.79 -3.14
CA PHE A 185 2.75 -11.27 -4.46
C PHE A 185 2.81 -12.80 -4.60
N GLY A 186 2.24 -13.53 -3.65
CA GLY A 186 2.38 -14.98 -3.55
C GLY A 186 3.72 -15.36 -2.90
N ARG A 187 3.80 -16.59 -2.39
CA ARG A 187 5.04 -17.11 -1.79
C ARG A 187 6.18 -17.28 -2.79
N GLU A 188 5.92 -17.15 -4.08
CA GLU A 188 6.96 -17.17 -5.11
C GLU A 188 7.63 -15.80 -5.15
N ALA A 189 8.86 -15.74 -4.62
CA ALA A 189 9.69 -14.55 -4.73
C ALA A 189 9.76 -14.11 -6.21
N LEU A 190 9.45 -12.84 -6.47
CA LEU A 190 9.48 -12.29 -7.82
C LEU A 190 10.86 -12.53 -8.43
N PRO A 191 10.97 -13.32 -9.53
CA PRO A 191 12.27 -13.54 -10.15
C PRO A 191 12.82 -12.19 -10.65
N LEU A 192 14.13 -12.09 -10.85
CA LEU A 192 14.78 -10.88 -11.36
C LEU A 192 14.12 -10.36 -12.66
N LYS A 193 13.61 -11.27 -13.50
CA LYS A 193 12.82 -10.94 -14.71
C LYS A 193 11.48 -10.26 -14.38
N GLY A 194 10.81 -10.67 -13.31
CA GLY A 194 9.58 -10.04 -12.80
C GLY A 194 9.85 -8.62 -12.31
N LEU A 195 10.93 -8.44 -11.53
CA LEU A 195 11.36 -7.11 -11.09
C LEU A 195 11.70 -6.19 -12.28
N ALA A 196 12.38 -6.71 -13.29
CA ALA A 196 12.70 -5.95 -14.50
C ALA A 196 11.45 -5.50 -15.28
N ARG A 197 10.39 -6.30 -15.30
CA ARG A 197 9.10 -5.92 -15.91
C ARG A 197 8.44 -4.75 -15.16
N LEU A 198 8.52 -4.75 -13.83
CA LEU A 198 7.94 -3.67 -12.99
C LEU A 198 8.65 -2.32 -13.19
N VAL A 199 9.95 -2.33 -13.47
CA VAL A 199 10.75 -1.10 -13.66
C VAL A 199 11.04 -0.77 -15.13
N HIS A 200 10.44 -1.48 -16.09
CA HIS A 200 10.68 -1.26 -17.51
C HIS A 200 10.21 0.15 -17.93
N PRO A 201 11.03 0.98 -18.59
CA PRO A 201 10.69 2.36 -18.90
C PRO A 201 9.43 2.50 -19.77
N ASP A 202 9.19 1.55 -20.68
CA ASP A 202 7.99 1.59 -21.53
C ASP A 202 6.68 1.20 -20.81
N LYS A 203 6.77 0.56 -19.63
CA LYS A 203 5.60 0.03 -18.90
C LYS A 203 5.40 0.70 -17.54
N CYS A 204 6.42 1.38 -17.03
CA CYS A 204 6.44 2.06 -15.76
C CYS A 204 6.57 3.57 -16.01
N PRO A 205 5.52 4.38 -15.77
CA PRO A 205 5.54 5.81 -16.02
C PRO A 205 6.35 6.60 -14.96
N HIS A 206 7.02 5.91 -14.03
CA HIS A 206 7.83 6.57 -13.00
C HIS A 206 9.05 7.27 -13.64
N PRO A 207 9.33 8.55 -13.31
CA PRO A 207 10.39 9.34 -13.99
C PRO A 207 11.79 8.72 -13.87
N ARG A 208 12.02 7.96 -12.79
CA ARG A 208 13.28 7.25 -12.53
C ARG A 208 13.31 5.78 -13.00
N ALA A 209 12.32 5.30 -13.73
CA ALA A 209 12.25 3.91 -14.18
C ALA A 209 13.46 3.53 -15.06
N LYS A 210 13.87 4.42 -15.98
CA LYS A 210 15.03 4.21 -16.86
C LYS A 210 16.33 4.00 -16.06
N GLU A 211 16.56 4.82 -15.04
CA GLU A 211 17.74 4.70 -14.16
C GLU A 211 17.71 3.37 -13.40
N ALA A 212 16.56 3.01 -12.83
CA ALA A 212 16.40 1.75 -12.12
C ALA A 212 16.65 0.54 -13.03
N PHE A 213 16.07 0.55 -14.24
CA PHE A 213 16.25 -0.52 -15.22
C PHE A 213 17.72 -0.69 -15.63
N GLN A 214 18.44 0.42 -15.85
CA GLN A 214 19.87 0.39 -16.15
C GLN A 214 20.70 -0.26 -15.03
N ARG A 215 20.33 -0.09 -13.76
CA ARG A 215 21.01 -0.76 -12.63
C ARG A 215 20.80 -2.28 -12.61
N LEU A 216 19.70 -2.78 -13.19
CA LEU A 216 19.44 -4.21 -13.30
C LEU A 216 20.13 -4.85 -14.51
N ALA A 217 20.46 -4.07 -15.54
CA ALA A 217 20.96 -4.58 -16.82
C ALA A 217 22.15 -5.56 -16.70
N PRO A 218 23.19 -5.31 -15.85
CA PRO A 218 24.31 -6.25 -15.71
C PRO A 218 23.87 -7.63 -15.19
N ALA A 219 22.91 -7.65 -14.26
CA ALA A 219 22.42 -8.89 -13.68
C ALA A 219 21.50 -9.67 -14.64
N LEU A 220 20.77 -8.95 -15.51
CA LEU A 220 19.95 -9.57 -16.55
C LEU A 220 20.79 -10.23 -17.66
N GLN A 221 21.97 -9.67 -17.97
CA GLN A 221 22.89 -10.26 -18.94
C GLN A 221 23.47 -11.60 -18.47
N ASN A 222 23.73 -11.73 -17.16
CA ASN A 222 24.22 -12.96 -16.55
C ASN A 222 23.17 -14.08 -16.44
N LEU A 223 21.92 -13.80 -16.84
CA LEU A 223 20.80 -14.75 -16.78
C LEU A 223 20.52 -15.40 -18.14
N ARG A 224 21.38 -15.18 -19.14
CA ARG A 224 21.34 -15.82 -20.46
C ARG A 224 22.19 -17.07 -20.46
#